data_AF-A0A815I4K4-F1
#
_entry.id   AF-A0A815I4K4-F1
#
_cell.length_a   1.000
_cell.length_b   1.000
_cell.length_c   1.000
_cell.angle_alpha   90.00
_cell.angle_beta   90.00
_cell.angle_gamma   90.00
#
_symmetry.space_group_name_H-M   'P 1'
#
loop_
_entity.id
_entity.type
_entity.pdbx_description
1 polymer ?
#
loop_
_entity_poly.entity_id
_entity_poly.type
_entity_poly.pdbx_seq_one_letter_code
_entity_poly.pdbx_strand_id
1 'polypeptide(L)'
;MIKGIQRDNGYYRYFGSSNSQMKEQAGWFLLLPPNENMDQAREKIGKVSKIRSVSTYIARVGLYLTTSRSAGIKLTYKGEATKSNGEPHLKRKSSLFSSIKRLFRKPKKSEPEYMAIQIPDEKRNEYTFTDGCGKISLGLARKVAQNIGIQIKDDMDIPSAFQVRIAGYKGMLSIDPESRSNEFYILVRESMKKFDSDDWTLHIVDHSRPMPLSLNNQVIRLLSDLGVPNGAFESIQTRCIDRKELWHPPPQCYLNAMDSLNQALINERRLKYRNAKHFLRKNKIPLPINEARNLFGIADETQTLKPGECFIQYRHLPSSSSSKKYSIYEGPVIVTKHPCLHPGDIRLLRAGYELQLENIVPSLLYPPAEKKSDKQVTNERVVDYVLDTFTDSFVGIIANVHKAIADKHPRGTLSKECAECAELFARAIDARKTGESISMVRIDELKKQYYQSCPRWMMKFDKPEMDPPSNSINEILYRKAEDALLHDENFQDILRPLQGVELPAEPITIDIDDTALTVENEISSNQIRMACCCYCIFIMLVIAAVIYCFKRFKIWGIFS
;
A
#
# COMPACT_ATOMS: atom_id res chain seq x y z
N MET A 1 24.14 -6.25 22.02
CA MET A 1 23.66 -6.81 20.75
C MET A 1 24.74 -7.55 19.96
N ILE A 2 25.96 -7.01 19.80
CA ILE A 2 27.07 -7.63 19.03
C ILE A 2 27.36 -9.10 19.41
N LYS A 3 27.57 -9.39 20.71
CA LYS A 3 27.84 -10.76 21.22
C LYS A 3 26.62 -11.71 21.14
N GLY A 4 25.45 -11.23 20.71
CA GLY A 4 24.18 -11.94 20.77
C GLY A 4 23.50 -11.88 22.15
N ILE A 5 22.45 -12.68 22.31
CA ILE A 5 21.65 -12.88 23.52
C ILE A 5 21.77 -14.36 23.88
N GLN A 6 22.22 -14.66 25.10
CA GLN A 6 22.29 -16.05 25.58
C GLN A 6 20.91 -16.53 26.02
N ARG A 7 20.55 -17.74 25.60
CA ARG A 7 19.40 -18.54 26.07
C ARG A 7 19.85 -19.99 26.22
N ASP A 8 18.98 -20.85 26.72
CA ASP A 8 19.30 -22.24 27.08
C ASP A 8 19.91 -23.05 25.91
N ASN A 9 19.44 -22.77 24.69
CA ASN A 9 19.92 -23.42 23.46
C ASN A 9 21.15 -22.73 22.81
N GLY A 10 21.73 -21.71 23.44
CA GLY A 10 22.96 -21.03 22.98
C GLY A 10 22.81 -19.52 22.72
N TYR A 11 23.68 -18.99 21.85
CA TYR A 11 23.80 -17.56 21.58
C TYR A 11 23.05 -17.14 20.31
N TYR A 12 21.96 -16.38 20.50
CA TYR A 12 21.15 -15.81 19.43
C TYR A 12 21.76 -14.48 18.97
N ARG A 13 22.27 -14.41 17.74
CA ARG A 13 22.96 -13.24 17.19
C ARG A 13 22.07 -12.47 16.21
N TYR A 14 22.21 -11.15 16.16
CA TYR A 14 21.35 -10.30 15.34
C TYR A 14 21.54 -10.59 13.84
N PHE A 15 20.47 -10.98 13.16
CA PHE A 15 20.48 -11.28 11.72
C PHE A 15 20.08 -10.06 10.89
N GLY A 16 18.96 -9.43 11.20
CA GLY A 16 18.47 -8.26 10.46
C GLY A 16 17.07 -7.81 10.86
N SER A 17 16.66 -6.67 10.31
CA SER A 17 15.35 -6.08 10.48
C SER A 17 14.85 -5.50 9.16
N SER A 18 13.53 -5.57 8.93
CA SER A 18 12.89 -4.80 7.87
C SER A 18 12.59 -3.36 8.31
N ASN A 19 12.35 -2.45 7.37
CA ASN A 19 11.96 -1.05 7.68
C ASN A 19 10.66 -0.91 8.50
N SER A 20 9.82 -1.95 8.57
CA SER A 20 8.66 -1.94 9.49
C SER A 20 9.11 -2.24 10.91
N GLN A 21 9.89 -3.31 11.08
CA GLN A 21 10.41 -3.75 12.37
C GLN A 21 11.37 -2.71 12.99
N MET A 22 12.16 -1.99 12.18
CA MET A 22 12.98 -0.87 12.65
C MET A 22 12.13 0.27 13.27
N LYS A 23 10.87 0.46 12.85
CA LYS A 23 9.94 1.42 13.49
C LYS A 23 9.34 0.90 14.79
N GLU A 24 9.29 -0.42 14.94
CA GLU A 24 8.78 -1.14 16.10
C GLU A 24 9.92 -1.53 17.07
N GLN A 25 11.15 -1.05 16.82
CA GLN A 25 12.37 -1.41 17.56
C GLN A 25 12.60 -2.93 17.66
N ALA A 26 12.14 -3.67 16.65
CA ALA A 26 12.17 -5.11 16.56
C ALA A 26 13.24 -5.59 15.56
N GLY A 27 13.74 -6.81 15.78
CA GLY A 27 14.70 -7.45 14.87
C GLY A 27 14.79 -8.95 15.06
N TRP A 28 15.27 -9.62 14.02
CA TRP A 28 15.44 -11.07 14.01
C TRP A 28 16.81 -11.45 14.54
N PHE A 29 16.83 -12.48 15.39
CA PHE A 29 18.05 -13.09 15.90
C PHE A 29 18.07 -14.57 15.50
N LEU A 30 19.22 -15.07 15.06
CA LEU A 30 19.42 -16.47 14.72
C LEU A 30 20.37 -17.12 15.73
N LEU A 31 20.01 -18.33 16.13
CA LEU A 31 20.95 -19.27 16.73
C LEU A 31 21.78 -19.88 15.58
N LEU A 32 23.09 -19.62 15.57
CA LEU A 32 23.99 -20.20 14.58
C LEU A 32 24.80 -21.35 15.18
N PRO A 33 25.15 -22.39 14.39
CA PRO A 33 26.13 -23.39 14.76
C PRO A 33 27.46 -22.75 15.21
N PRO A 34 28.27 -23.41 16.07
CA PRO A 34 29.55 -22.87 16.54
C PRO A 34 30.51 -22.45 15.42
N ASN A 35 30.45 -23.13 14.27
CA ASN A 35 31.36 -22.94 13.13
C ASN A 35 30.82 -21.95 12.08
N GLU A 36 29.65 -21.33 12.28
CA GLU A 36 29.05 -20.39 11.32
C GLU A 36 28.93 -18.98 11.92
N ASN A 37 29.36 -17.98 11.15
CA ASN A 37 29.27 -16.57 11.52
C ASN A 37 28.07 -15.85 10.86
N MET A 38 27.76 -14.65 11.34
CA MET A 38 26.59 -13.91 10.87
C MET A 38 26.64 -13.52 9.40
N ASP A 39 27.83 -13.28 8.86
CA ASP A 39 27.98 -12.80 7.49
C ASP A 39 27.86 -13.97 6.49
N GLN A 40 28.34 -15.17 6.85
CA GLN A 40 28.04 -16.43 6.15
C GLN A 40 26.53 -16.70 6.13
N ALA A 41 25.86 -16.57 7.28
CA ALA A 41 24.41 -16.78 7.38
C ALA A 41 23.61 -15.78 6.51
N ARG A 42 24.08 -14.53 6.39
CA ARG A 42 23.47 -13.52 5.51
C ARG A 42 23.78 -13.77 4.04
N GLU A 43 24.98 -14.21 3.67
CA GLU A 43 25.34 -14.48 2.27
C GLU A 43 24.53 -15.66 1.67
N LYS A 44 23.96 -16.55 2.50
CA LYS A 44 22.99 -17.57 2.06
C LYS A 44 21.72 -16.99 1.40
N ILE A 45 21.37 -15.71 1.63
CA ILE A 45 20.19 -15.08 0.98
C ILE A 45 20.50 -14.57 -0.44
N GLY A 46 21.79 -14.43 -0.78
CA GLY A 46 22.29 -13.81 -2.00
C GLY A 46 23.59 -13.05 -1.74
N LYS A 47 24.17 -12.47 -2.81
CA LYS A 47 25.51 -11.87 -2.82
C LYS A 47 25.49 -10.46 -2.19
N VAL A 48 25.09 -10.38 -0.92
CA VAL A 48 24.91 -9.13 -0.16
C VAL A 48 26.25 -8.53 0.31
N SER A 49 27.30 -9.35 0.43
CA SER A 49 28.70 -8.94 0.64
C SER A 49 29.20 -7.84 -0.31
N LYS A 50 28.64 -7.76 -1.53
CA LYS A 50 28.96 -6.71 -2.51
C LYS A 50 28.48 -5.31 -2.11
N ILE A 51 27.49 -5.22 -1.20
CA ILE A 51 26.86 -3.95 -0.83
C ILE A 51 27.77 -3.19 0.14
N ARG A 52 28.21 -1.99 -0.28
CA ARG A 52 29.15 -1.15 0.46
C ARG A 52 28.50 -0.14 1.41
N SER A 53 27.18 -0.02 1.42
CA SER A 53 26.46 0.93 2.29
C SER A 53 25.67 0.17 3.34
N VAL A 54 25.99 0.37 4.63
CA VAL A 54 25.37 -0.37 5.76
C VAL A 54 23.84 -0.24 5.77
N SER A 55 23.32 0.97 5.52
CA SER A 55 21.88 1.24 5.43
C SER A 55 21.22 0.51 4.26
N THR A 56 21.86 0.49 3.08
CA THR A 56 21.40 -0.32 1.94
C THR A 56 21.48 -1.82 2.24
N TYR A 57 22.54 -2.29 2.91
CA TYR A 57 22.76 -3.69 3.27
C TYR A 57 21.63 -4.20 4.18
N ILE A 58 21.35 -3.49 5.28
CA ILE A 58 20.25 -3.80 6.19
C ILE A 58 18.90 -3.76 5.45
N ALA A 59 18.69 -2.73 4.61
CA ALA A 59 17.48 -2.64 3.80
C ALA A 59 17.34 -3.75 2.74
N ARG A 60 18.42 -4.48 2.38
CA ARG A 60 18.40 -5.67 1.51
C ARG A 60 18.17 -6.95 2.32
N VAL A 61 18.87 -7.16 3.42
CA VAL A 61 18.63 -8.29 4.35
C VAL A 61 17.18 -8.28 4.85
N GLY A 62 16.67 -7.09 5.19
CA GLY A 62 15.26 -6.86 5.54
C GLY A 62 14.24 -7.17 4.42
N LEU A 63 14.67 -7.40 3.17
CA LEU A 63 13.79 -7.92 2.13
C LEU A 63 13.52 -9.41 2.30
N TYR A 64 14.52 -10.21 2.70
CA TYR A 64 14.35 -11.64 2.98
C TYR A 64 13.37 -11.88 4.13
N LEU A 65 13.38 -10.97 5.11
CA LEU A 65 12.54 -10.98 6.31
C LEU A 65 11.10 -10.48 6.06
N THR A 66 10.65 -10.39 4.81
CA THR A 66 9.27 -10.00 4.47
C THR A 66 8.37 -11.24 4.43
N THR A 67 7.31 -11.24 5.25
CA THR A 67 6.24 -12.24 5.19
C THR A 67 5.69 -12.33 3.76
N SER A 68 5.71 -13.54 3.20
CA SER A 68 5.25 -13.83 1.84
C SER A 68 4.81 -15.29 1.74
N ARG A 69 4.00 -15.60 0.71
CA ARG A 69 3.56 -16.95 0.39
C ARG A 69 4.40 -17.45 -0.78
N SER A 70 5.05 -18.61 -0.64
CA SER A 70 5.66 -19.27 -1.79
C SER A 70 4.56 -19.64 -2.79
N ALA A 71 4.76 -19.30 -4.06
CA ALA A 71 3.86 -19.72 -5.14
C ALA A 71 4.12 -21.17 -5.60
N GLY A 72 5.07 -21.89 -4.97
CA GLY A 72 5.46 -23.24 -5.39
C GLY A 72 6.07 -23.31 -6.79
N ILE A 73 6.54 -22.17 -7.32
CA ILE A 73 7.07 -22.02 -8.68
C ILE A 73 8.53 -21.60 -8.57
N LYS A 74 9.42 -22.40 -9.19
CA LYS A 74 10.83 -22.09 -9.36
C LYS A 74 11.09 -21.74 -10.81
N LEU A 75 11.58 -20.52 -11.05
CA LEU A 75 11.78 -19.97 -12.39
C LEU A 75 13.21 -20.27 -12.89
N THR A 76 13.35 -20.48 -14.20
CA THR A 76 14.65 -20.52 -14.88
C THR A 76 14.93 -19.15 -15.47
N TYR A 77 15.96 -18.46 -14.98
CA TYR A 77 16.41 -17.20 -15.58
C TYR A 77 17.05 -17.43 -16.95
N LYS A 78 16.59 -16.69 -17.97
CA LYS A 78 17.02 -16.81 -19.37
C LYS A 78 17.95 -15.68 -19.83
N GLY A 79 18.31 -14.77 -18.92
CA GLY A 79 19.12 -13.59 -19.25
C GLY A 79 18.31 -12.38 -19.71
N GLU A 80 19.00 -11.41 -20.31
CA GLU A 80 18.42 -10.19 -20.85
C GLU A 80 17.91 -10.39 -22.28
N ALA A 81 16.75 -9.80 -22.59
CA ALA A 81 16.19 -9.76 -23.94
C ALA A 81 16.95 -8.72 -24.79
N THR A 82 17.99 -9.15 -25.49
CA THR A 82 18.78 -8.29 -26.37
C THR A 82 17.98 -7.83 -27.60
N LYS A 83 18.06 -6.54 -27.94
CA LYS A 83 17.60 -6.01 -29.23
C LYS A 83 18.61 -6.40 -30.30
N SER A 84 18.13 -6.96 -31.42
CA SER A 84 18.94 -7.11 -32.62
C SER A 84 19.22 -5.73 -33.22
N ASN A 85 20.51 -5.39 -33.35
CA ASN A 85 21.09 -4.16 -33.90
C ASN A 85 20.89 -2.92 -33.01
N GLY A 86 22.02 -2.32 -32.62
CA GLY A 86 22.07 -1.28 -31.60
C GLY A 86 21.66 0.10 -32.10
N GLU A 87 20.38 0.44 -31.96
CA GLU A 87 19.91 1.83 -31.87
C GLU A 87 18.57 1.90 -31.10
N PRO A 88 18.33 2.92 -30.25
CA PRO A 88 17.16 2.96 -29.37
C PRO A 88 15.89 3.55 -30.02
N HIS A 89 15.54 3.12 -31.24
CA HIS A 89 14.28 3.55 -31.87
C HIS A 89 13.07 2.68 -31.49
N LEU A 90 12.32 3.14 -30.47
CA LEU A 90 10.97 2.67 -30.18
C LEU A 90 10.00 3.06 -31.33
N LYS A 91 9.86 2.18 -32.35
CA LYS A 91 8.75 2.29 -33.32
C LYS A 91 7.97 1.00 -33.60
N ARG A 92 8.43 -0.19 -33.19
CA ARG A 92 7.65 -1.45 -33.29
C ARG A 92 7.93 -2.40 -32.12
N LYS A 93 6.91 -2.70 -31.30
CA LYS A 93 6.96 -3.70 -30.21
C LYS A 93 7.31 -5.12 -30.69
N SER A 94 7.07 -5.42 -31.96
CA SER A 94 7.20 -6.77 -32.54
C SER A 94 8.62 -7.35 -32.48
N SER A 95 9.69 -6.55 -32.35
CA SER A 95 11.07 -7.06 -32.29
C SER A 95 11.47 -7.61 -30.92
N LEU A 96 10.92 -7.07 -29.83
CA LEU A 96 11.14 -7.63 -28.49
C LEU A 96 10.36 -8.94 -28.35
N PHE A 97 9.09 -8.96 -28.75
CA PHE A 97 8.27 -10.18 -28.71
C PHE A 97 8.76 -11.28 -29.66
N SER A 98 9.34 -10.96 -30.82
CA SER A 98 10.00 -11.97 -31.66
C SER A 98 11.29 -12.51 -31.02
N SER A 99 12.00 -11.70 -30.25
CA SER A 99 13.19 -12.12 -29.49
C SER A 99 12.84 -12.97 -28.29
N ILE A 100 11.81 -12.59 -27.53
CA ILE A 100 11.26 -13.41 -26.44
C ILE A 100 10.68 -14.73 -27.02
N LYS A 101 9.95 -14.71 -28.14
CA LYS A 101 9.47 -15.92 -28.84
C LYS A 101 10.59 -16.91 -29.23
N ARG A 102 11.78 -16.43 -29.56
CA ARG A 102 12.95 -17.30 -29.84
C ARG A 102 13.45 -18.07 -28.60
N LEU A 103 13.13 -17.61 -27.38
CA LEU A 103 13.50 -18.30 -26.14
C LEU A 103 12.56 -19.48 -25.81
N PHE A 104 11.31 -19.48 -26.31
CA PHE A 104 10.38 -20.61 -26.17
C PHE A 104 10.69 -21.71 -27.19
N ARG A 105 11.58 -22.65 -26.83
CA ARG A 105 11.66 -23.92 -27.54
C ARG A 105 10.42 -24.77 -27.20
N LYS A 106 9.97 -25.62 -28.12
CA LYS A 106 8.96 -26.65 -27.79
C LYS A 106 9.47 -27.48 -26.59
N PRO A 107 8.69 -27.65 -25.51
CA PRO A 107 9.15 -28.40 -24.35
C PRO A 107 9.42 -29.87 -24.72
N LYS A 108 10.55 -30.41 -24.25
CA LYS A 108 10.91 -31.84 -24.39
C LYS A 108 10.38 -32.72 -23.25
N LYS A 109 9.70 -32.13 -22.25
CA LYS A 109 9.19 -32.80 -21.05
C LYS A 109 7.69 -32.54 -20.90
N SER A 110 7.03 -33.37 -20.09
CA SER A 110 5.61 -33.30 -19.72
C SER A 110 5.24 -32.10 -18.85
N GLU A 111 6.20 -31.47 -18.17
CA GLU A 111 5.98 -30.29 -17.32
C GLU A 111 6.28 -28.96 -18.03
N PRO A 112 5.51 -27.89 -17.75
CA PRO A 112 5.77 -26.57 -18.32
C PRO A 112 7.05 -25.94 -17.73
N GLU A 113 7.89 -25.38 -18.60
CA GLU A 113 9.08 -24.62 -18.19
C GLU A 113 8.69 -23.20 -17.77
N TYR A 114 8.89 -22.87 -16.49
CA TYR A 114 8.67 -21.52 -15.95
C TYR A 114 9.91 -20.64 -16.19
N MET A 115 9.76 -19.50 -16.86
CA MET A 115 10.88 -18.65 -17.27
C MET A 115 10.87 -17.25 -16.63
N ALA A 116 12.06 -16.73 -16.35
CA ALA A 116 12.26 -15.31 -16.01
C ALA A 116 13.20 -14.66 -17.06
N ILE A 117 12.77 -13.55 -17.63
CA ILE A 117 13.50 -12.81 -18.67
C ILE A 117 13.66 -11.36 -18.21
N GLN A 118 14.87 -10.79 -18.33
CA GLN A 118 15.10 -9.39 -18.03
C GLN A 118 14.83 -8.50 -19.26
N ILE A 119 14.04 -7.44 -19.08
CA ILE A 119 13.72 -6.44 -20.11
C ILE A 119 14.16 -5.04 -19.63
N PRO A 120 14.55 -4.13 -20.54
CA PRO A 120 15.03 -2.79 -20.16
C PRO A 120 13.93 -1.95 -19.53
N ASP A 121 14.28 -1.02 -18.63
CA ASP A 121 13.33 -0.04 -18.12
C ASP A 121 12.88 0.98 -19.17
N GLU A 122 11.60 1.36 -19.15
CA GLU A 122 11.08 2.45 -19.98
C GLU A 122 11.45 3.78 -19.32
N LYS A 123 12.30 4.55 -20.00
CA LYS A 123 12.82 5.84 -19.53
C LYS A 123 12.46 6.96 -20.51
N ARG A 124 12.13 8.13 -19.99
CA ARG A 124 12.06 9.38 -20.77
C ARG A 124 12.79 10.46 -19.98
N ASN A 125 13.78 11.09 -20.63
CA ASN A 125 14.75 11.96 -19.97
C ASN A 125 15.38 11.25 -18.76
N GLU A 126 15.46 11.91 -17.61
CA GLU A 126 15.96 11.39 -16.33
C GLU A 126 14.99 10.42 -15.62
N TYR A 127 13.70 10.36 -16.02
CA TYR A 127 12.67 9.61 -15.29
C TYR A 127 12.51 8.18 -15.80
N THR A 128 12.42 7.22 -14.86
CA THR A 128 12.09 5.83 -15.13
C THR A 128 10.61 5.57 -14.83
N PHE A 129 9.84 5.21 -15.85
CA PHE A 129 8.37 5.08 -15.77
C PHE A 129 7.94 3.69 -15.29
N THR A 130 8.80 2.69 -15.44
CA THR A 130 8.56 1.30 -15.01
C THR A 130 9.28 0.91 -13.71
N ASP A 131 9.66 1.88 -12.85
CA ASP A 131 10.43 1.59 -11.63
C ASP A 131 9.72 0.59 -10.73
N GLY A 132 10.30 -0.61 -10.63
CA GLY A 132 9.75 -1.69 -9.83
C GLY A 132 8.56 -2.43 -10.46
N CYS A 133 8.26 -2.23 -11.75
CA CYS A 133 7.14 -2.88 -12.45
C CYS A 133 7.62 -3.82 -13.57
N GLY A 134 7.25 -5.10 -13.46
CA GLY A 134 7.46 -6.13 -14.48
C GLY A 134 6.13 -6.76 -14.91
N LYS A 135 6.21 -7.86 -15.67
CA LYS A 135 5.02 -8.60 -16.16
C LYS A 135 5.02 -10.07 -15.79
N ILE A 136 3.83 -10.67 -15.82
CA ILE A 136 3.59 -12.10 -15.67
C ILE A 136 2.64 -12.58 -16.78
N SER A 137 2.94 -13.72 -17.41
CA SER A 137 2.05 -14.29 -18.42
C SER A 137 0.73 -14.77 -17.81
N LEU A 138 -0.36 -14.73 -18.57
CA LEU A 138 -1.69 -15.14 -18.13
C LEU A 138 -1.72 -16.59 -17.58
N GLY A 139 -1.05 -17.51 -18.26
CA GLY A 139 -0.91 -18.90 -17.82
C GLY A 139 -0.22 -19.03 -16.46
N LEU A 140 0.86 -18.27 -16.25
CA LEU A 140 1.57 -18.26 -14.97
C LEU A 140 0.78 -17.54 -13.87
N ALA A 141 0.12 -16.42 -14.18
CA ALA A 141 -0.73 -15.69 -13.24
C ALA A 141 -1.86 -16.56 -12.67
N ARG A 142 -2.51 -17.37 -13.52
CA ARG A 142 -3.49 -18.37 -13.09
C ARG A 142 -2.89 -19.41 -12.14
N LYS A 143 -1.72 -19.98 -12.51
CA LYS A 143 -1.06 -21.02 -11.71
C LYS A 143 -0.59 -20.48 -10.35
N VAL A 144 -0.05 -19.26 -10.31
CA VAL A 144 0.28 -18.53 -9.08
C VAL A 144 -0.97 -18.37 -8.21
N ALA A 145 -2.07 -17.86 -8.77
CA ALA A 145 -3.31 -17.62 -8.04
C ALA A 145 -3.90 -18.92 -7.44
N GLN A 146 -3.92 -20.02 -8.19
CA GLN A 146 -4.31 -21.34 -7.69
C GLN A 146 -3.40 -21.82 -6.55
N ASN A 147 -2.08 -21.73 -6.73
CA ASN A 147 -1.11 -22.19 -5.72
C ASN A 147 -1.15 -21.34 -4.43
N ILE A 148 -1.63 -20.09 -4.49
CA ILE A 148 -1.94 -19.27 -3.30
C ILE A 148 -3.42 -19.37 -2.86
N GLY A 149 -4.15 -20.40 -3.29
CA GLY A 149 -5.50 -20.71 -2.80
C GLY A 149 -6.57 -19.69 -3.18
N ILE A 150 -6.38 -18.94 -4.26
CA ILE A 150 -7.45 -18.12 -4.84
C ILE A 150 -8.33 -19.04 -5.68
N GLN A 151 -9.63 -19.07 -5.39
CA GLN A 151 -10.62 -19.74 -6.23
C GLN A 151 -10.75 -18.97 -7.55
N ILE A 152 -10.57 -19.69 -8.68
CA ILE A 152 -10.65 -19.12 -10.03
C ILE A 152 -11.75 -19.87 -10.76
N LYS A 153 -12.90 -19.21 -11.00
CA LYS A 153 -13.99 -19.78 -11.81
C LYS A 153 -13.77 -19.47 -13.30
N ASP A 154 -13.25 -18.28 -13.58
CA ASP A 154 -12.94 -17.80 -14.93
C ASP A 154 -11.67 -16.91 -14.92
N ASP A 155 -11.21 -16.50 -16.10
CA ASP A 155 -10.03 -15.65 -16.27
C ASP A 155 -10.15 -14.29 -15.56
N MET A 156 -11.38 -13.81 -15.34
CA MET A 156 -11.65 -12.57 -14.61
C MET A 156 -11.52 -12.75 -13.09
N ASP A 157 -11.38 -13.97 -12.55
CA ASP A 157 -11.00 -14.17 -11.16
C ASP A 157 -9.51 -14.00 -10.88
N ILE A 158 -8.66 -14.16 -11.90
CA ILE A 158 -7.20 -14.03 -11.78
C ILE A 158 -6.84 -12.59 -11.34
N PRO A 159 -5.98 -12.42 -10.31
CA PRO A 159 -5.45 -11.11 -9.96
C PRO A 159 -4.67 -10.50 -11.13
N SER A 160 -5.01 -9.26 -11.52
CA SER A 160 -4.33 -8.53 -12.58
C SER A 160 -2.93 -8.06 -12.21
N ALA A 161 -2.60 -8.02 -10.92
CA ALA A 161 -1.25 -7.75 -10.44
C ALA A 161 -0.89 -8.46 -9.12
N PHE A 162 0.39 -8.74 -8.96
CA PHE A 162 0.99 -9.38 -7.78
C PHE A 162 2.16 -8.54 -7.27
N GLN A 163 2.24 -8.31 -5.97
CA GLN A 163 3.45 -7.80 -5.33
C GLN A 163 4.37 -8.98 -5.02
N VAL A 164 5.60 -8.97 -5.54
CA VAL A 164 6.47 -10.16 -5.54
C VAL A 164 7.83 -9.93 -4.90
N ARG A 165 8.45 -11.04 -4.46
CA ARG A 165 9.87 -11.20 -4.18
C ARG A 165 10.37 -12.44 -4.90
N ILE A 166 11.49 -12.33 -5.59
CA ILE A 166 12.06 -13.39 -6.44
C ILE A 166 13.56 -13.16 -6.48
N ALA A 167 14.39 -14.08 -6.01
CA ALA A 167 15.82 -13.84 -5.85
C ALA A 167 16.09 -12.47 -5.14
N GLY A 168 16.96 -11.64 -5.71
CA GLY A 168 17.19 -10.26 -5.25
C GLY A 168 16.24 -9.21 -5.83
N TYR A 169 15.17 -9.60 -6.53
CA TYR A 169 14.18 -8.71 -7.14
C TYR A 169 13.01 -8.38 -6.18
N LYS A 170 12.54 -7.13 -6.25
CA LYS A 170 11.36 -6.63 -5.55
C LYS A 170 10.58 -5.68 -6.45
N GLY A 171 9.31 -5.98 -6.67
CA GLY A 171 8.44 -5.17 -7.51
C GLY A 171 6.99 -5.65 -7.56
N MET A 172 6.25 -5.09 -8.51
CA MET A 172 4.95 -5.58 -8.96
C MET A 172 5.12 -6.36 -10.26
N LEU A 173 4.32 -7.40 -10.48
CA LEU A 173 4.11 -8.02 -11.79
C LEU A 173 2.65 -7.84 -12.18
N SER A 174 2.38 -7.21 -13.33
CA SER A 174 1.05 -7.15 -13.93
C SER A 174 0.88 -8.20 -15.04
N ILE A 175 -0.36 -8.63 -15.32
CA ILE A 175 -0.61 -9.55 -16.43
C ILE A 175 -0.13 -8.92 -17.75
N ASP A 176 0.68 -9.66 -18.53
CA ASP A 176 1.07 -9.25 -19.87
C ASP A 176 -0.12 -9.40 -20.84
N PRO A 177 -0.68 -8.31 -21.39
CA PRO A 177 -1.83 -8.38 -22.29
C PRO A 177 -1.51 -9.04 -23.63
N GLU A 178 -0.24 -9.21 -23.99
CA GLU A 178 0.18 -9.90 -25.22
C GLU A 178 0.45 -11.41 -25.00
N SER A 179 0.34 -11.89 -23.75
CA SER A 179 0.60 -13.30 -23.40
C SER A 179 -0.57 -14.25 -23.69
N ARG A 180 -0.23 -15.52 -23.92
CA ARG A 180 -1.20 -16.61 -24.13
C ARG A 180 -1.42 -17.43 -22.86
N SER A 181 -2.57 -18.10 -22.79
CA SER A 181 -2.95 -18.96 -21.66
C SER A 181 -2.01 -20.14 -21.41
N ASN A 182 -1.27 -20.58 -22.44
CA ASN A 182 -0.29 -21.67 -22.38
C ASN A 182 1.17 -21.20 -22.24
N GLU A 183 1.41 -19.91 -22.00
CA GLU A 183 2.75 -19.35 -21.78
C GLU A 183 3.02 -19.16 -20.28
N PHE A 184 4.24 -19.47 -19.84
CA PHE A 184 4.62 -19.52 -18.43
C PHE A 184 5.92 -18.73 -18.15
N TYR A 185 5.81 -17.40 -18.07
CA TYR A 185 6.96 -16.52 -17.85
C TYR A 185 6.66 -15.30 -16.99
N ILE A 186 7.74 -14.72 -16.46
CA ILE A 186 7.77 -13.34 -15.95
C ILE A 186 8.79 -12.51 -16.75
N LEU A 187 8.50 -11.22 -16.87
CA LEU A 187 9.44 -10.22 -17.37
C LEU A 187 9.83 -9.30 -16.21
N VAL A 188 11.11 -9.25 -15.87
CA VAL A 188 11.66 -8.42 -14.78
C VAL A 188 12.53 -7.28 -15.33
N ARG A 189 12.77 -6.23 -14.54
CA ARG A 189 13.57 -5.06 -14.94
C ARG A 189 14.74 -4.80 -14.01
N GLU A 190 15.74 -4.08 -14.49
CA GLU A 190 16.89 -3.69 -13.66
C GLU A 190 16.44 -2.83 -12.47
N SER A 191 15.47 -1.92 -12.66
CA SER A 191 14.86 -1.17 -11.56
C SER A 191 14.29 -2.05 -10.45
N MET A 192 13.81 -3.26 -10.75
CA MET A 192 13.32 -4.21 -9.74
C MET A 192 14.44 -4.93 -8.98
N LYS A 193 15.64 -5.02 -9.56
CA LYS A 193 16.79 -5.73 -8.99
C LYS A 193 17.38 -4.95 -7.82
N LYS A 194 17.48 -5.58 -6.65
CA LYS A 194 17.93 -4.93 -5.40
C LYS A 194 19.28 -5.45 -4.91
N PHE A 195 19.62 -6.70 -5.21
CA PHE A 195 20.91 -7.37 -5.05
C PHE A 195 20.98 -8.59 -5.99
N ASP A 196 22.12 -9.27 -6.11
CA ASP A 196 22.20 -10.55 -6.85
C ASP A 196 21.80 -11.71 -5.94
N SER A 197 20.96 -12.63 -6.41
CA SER A 197 20.72 -13.93 -5.77
C SER A 197 20.36 -14.96 -6.84
N ASP A 198 20.65 -16.22 -6.57
CA ASP A 198 20.45 -17.33 -7.50
C ASP A 198 19.16 -18.13 -7.18
N ASP A 199 18.43 -17.76 -6.10
CA ASP A 199 17.14 -18.37 -5.73
C ASP A 199 15.96 -17.74 -6.48
N TRP A 200 15.67 -18.27 -7.66
CA TRP A 200 14.55 -17.85 -8.52
C TRP A 200 13.18 -18.44 -8.11
N THR A 201 12.97 -18.72 -6.82
CA THR A 201 11.65 -19.08 -6.29
C THR A 201 10.73 -17.86 -6.25
N LEU A 202 9.49 -18.01 -6.74
CA LEU A 202 8.50 -16.94 -6.79
C LEU A 202 7.72 -16.85 -5.47
N HIS A 203 7.90 -15.74 -4.74
CA HIS A 203 7.14 -15.42 -3.53
C HIS A 203 6.16 -14.26 -3.77
N ILE A 204 4.92 -14.43 -3.32
CA ILE A 204 3.85 -13.43 -3.39
C ILE A 204 3.71 -12.77 -2.02
N VAL A 205 3.84 -11.45 -1.98
CA VAL A 205 3.60 -10.63 -0.77
C VAL A 205 2.13 -10.26 -0.67
N ASP A 206 1.54 -9.79 -1.76
CA ASP A 206 0.10 -9.46 -1.86
C ASP A 206 -0.35 -9.53 -3.34
N HIS A 207 -1.65 -9.42 -3.59
CA HIS A 207 -2.25 -9.50 -4.94
C HIS A 207 -3.46 -8.57 -5.10
N SER A 208 -3.73 -8.15 -6.34
CA SER A 208 -4.81 -7.22 -6.66
C SER A 208 -6.19 -7.80 -6.32
N ARG A 209 -6.94 -7.09 -5.48
CA ARG A 209 -8.30 -7.42 -5.04
C ARG A 209 -9.04 -6.16 -4.60
N PRO A 210 -10.37 -6.17 -4.39
CA PRO A 210 -11.07 -5.06 -3.74
C PRO A 210 -10.48 -4.78 -2.35
N MET A 211 -9.78 -3.65 -2.21
CA MET A 211 -9.24 -3.19 -0.92
C MET A 211 -10.00 -1.92 -0.48
N PRO A 212 -10.61 -1.91 0.72
CA PRO A 212 -11.32 -0.73 1.23
C PRO A 212 -10.33 0.41 1.52
N LEU A 213 -10.77 1.65 1.28
CA LEU A 213 -10.02 2.86 1.63
C LEU A 213 -10.55 3.49 2.92
N SER A 214 -9.68 4.21 3.63
CA SER A 214 -10.11 5.14 4.69
C SER A 214 -9.31 6.43 4.57
N LEU A 215 -9.98 7.57 4.61
CA LEU A 215 -9.33 8.87 4.70
C LEU A 215 -8.69 9.00 6.09
N ASN A 216 -7.46 9.47 6.14
CA ASN A 216 -6.75 9.77 7.38
C ASN A 216 -6.74 11.28 7.63
N ASN A 217 -6.55 11.70 8.88
CA ASN A 217 -6.59 13.12 9.28
C ASN A 217 -5.59 14.04 8.54
N GLN A 218 -4.50 13.52 7.95
CA GLN A 218 -3.60 14.34 7.12
C GLN A 218 -4.20 14.59 5.73
N VAL A 219 -4.78 13.56 5.10
CA VAL A 219 -5.49 13.70 3.81
C VAL A 219 -6.74 14.56 3.97
N ILE A 220 -7.50 14.40 5.06
CA ILE A 220 -8.68 15.21 5.37
C ILE A 220 -8.29 16.69 5.54
N ARG A 221 -7.27 16.99 6.37
CA ARG A 221 -6.78 18.36 6.57
C ARG A 221 -6.27 18.98 5.27
N LEU A 222 -5.44 18.24 4.52
CA LEU A 222 -4.86 18.74 3.28
C LEU A 222 -5.92 19.02 2.21
N LEU A 223 -6.93 18.16 2.07
CA LEU A 223 -8.04 18.42 1.15
C LEU A 223 -8.89 19.62 1.60
N SER A 224 -9.13 19.78 2.91
CA SER A 224 -9.84 20.94 3.48
C SER A 224 -9.07 22.25 3.25
N ASP A 225 -7.75 22.25 3.47
CA ASP A 225 -6.88 23.41 3.19
C ASP A 225 -6.77 23.74 1.69
N LEU A 226 -6.93 22.74 0.82
CA LEU A 226 -7.08 22.90 -0.63
C LEU A 226 -8.50 23.32 -1.06
N GLY A 227 -9.38 23.68 -0.12
CA GLY A 227 -10.70 24.26 -0.38
C GLY A 227 -11.86 23.26 -0.44
N VAL A 228 -11.66 21.98 -0.11
CA VAL A 228 -12.79 21.03 0.03
C VAL A 228 -13.65 21.43 1.24
N PRO A 229 -14.97 21.72 1.08
CA PRO A 229 -15.82 22.16 2.16
C PRO A 229 -15.90 21.16 3.32
N ASN A 230 -15.78 21.64 4.55
CA ASN A 230 -15.83 20.84 5.78
C ASN A 230 -17.06 19.92 5.84
N GLY A 231 -18.23 20.45 5.46
CA GLY A 231 -19.50 19.71 5.38
C GLY A 231 -19.45 18.45 4.50
N ALA A 232 -18.54 18.36 3.53
CA ALA A 232 -18.35 17.15 2.73
C ALA A 232 -17.76 16.01 3.59
N PHE A 233 -16.71 16.27 4.38
CA PHE A 233 -16.14 15.27 5.29
C PHE A 233 -17.11 14.92 6.41
N GLU A 234 -17.80 15.91 6.97
CA GLU A 234 -18.80 15.72 8.02
C GLU A 234 -19.98 14.86 7.55
N SER A 235 -20.41 15.01 6.30
CA SER A 235 -21.45 14.19 5.68
C SER A 235 -21.00 12.74 5.51
N ILE A 236 -19.77 12.51 5.05
CA ILE A 236 -19.19 11.16 4.98
C ILE A 236 -19.09 10.56 6.38
N GLN A 237 -18.56 11.29 7.36
CA GLN A 237 -18.45 10.82 8.74
C GLN A 237 -19.81 10.44 9.33
N THR A 238 -20.85 11.25 9.11
CA THR A 238 -22.24 10.94 9.47
C THR A 238 -22.69 9.62 8.83
N ARG A 239 -22.49 9.40 7.52
CA ARG A 239 -22.83 8.10 6.86
C ARG A 239 -22.10 6.90 7.47
N CYS A 240 -20.86 7.10 7.94
CA CYS A 240 -20.06 6.07 8.61
C CYS A 240 -20.53 5.80 10.05
N ILE A 241 -20.85 6.84 10.82
CA ILE A 241 -21.26 6.72 12.22
C ILE A 241 -22.70 6.21 12.32
N ASP A 242 -23.64 6.88 11.65
CA ASP A 242 -25.08 6.63 11.68
C ASP A 242 -25.53 5.47 10.75
N ARG A 243 -24.59 4.84 10.03
CA ARG A 243 -24.73 3.63 9.21
C ARG A 243 -25.64 3.71 7.96
N LYS A 244 -25.00 3.69 6.78
CA LYS A 244 -25.56 2.99 5.59
C LYS A 244 -24.59 2.04 4.85
N GLU A 245 -23.27 2.17 4.99
CA GLU A 245 -22.33 1.62 3.97
C GLU A 245 -21.08 0.88 4.49
N LEU A 246 -21.01 0.48 5.77
CA LEU A 246 -19.79 -0.10 6.34
C LEU A 246 -19.63 -1.64 6.22
N TRP A 247 -18.42 -2.03 5.81
CA TRP A 247 -17.97 -3.33 5.27
C TRP A 247 -18.05 -4.56 6.19
N HIS A 248 -18.57 -4.44 7.41
CA HIS A 248 -18.75 -5.60 8.29
C HIS A 248 -20.24 -5.75 8.60
N PRO A 249 -20.89 -6.87 8.19
CA PRO A 249 -22.17 -7.22 8.79
C PRO A 249 -21.98 -7.26 10.32
N PRO A 250 -23.00 -6.89 11.10
CA PRO A 250 -22.92 -7.15 12.53
C PRO A 250 -22.77 -8.66 12.73
N PRO A 251 -22.10 -9.14 13.80
CA PRO A 251 -21.92 -10.58 14.04
C PRO A 251 -23.26 -11.33 13.88
N GLN A 252 -23.27 -12.56 13.37
CA GLN A 252 -24.52 -13.23 13.00
C GLN A 252 -25.54 -13.30 14.15
N CYS A 253 -25.08 -13.44 15.40
CA CYS A 253 -25.90 -13.37 16.61
C CYS A 253 -26.66 -12.04 16.82
N TYR A 254 -26.24 -10.94 16.22
CA TYR A 254 -26.95 -9.65 16.22
C TYR A 254 -28.12 -9.62 15.22
N LEU A 255 -28.01 -10.36 14.11
CA LEU A 255 -29.07 -10.44 13.10
C LEU A 255 -30.17 -11.41 13.56
N ASN A 256 -29.75 -12.52 14.20
CA ASN A 256 -30.65 -13.54 14.73
C ASN A 256 -31.48 -13.07 15.95
N ALA A 257 -31.30 -11.84 16.43
CA ALA A 257 -32.02 -11.27 17.57
C ALA A 257 -32.98 -10.12 17.18
N MET A 258 -33.34 -9.99 15.91
CA MET A 258 -34.19 -8.89 15.39
C MET A 258 -35.70 -9.13 15.53
N ASP A 259 -36.14 -9.81 16.59
CA ASP A 259 -37.57 -10.16 16.77
C ASP A 259 -38.45 -9.00 17.32
N SER A 260 -37.87 -7.85 17.65
CA SER A 260 -38.64 -6.67 18.07
C SER A 260 -38.03 -5.32 17.65
N LEU A 261 -38.89 -4.32 17.46
CA LEU A 261 -38.53 -2.94 17.13
C LEU A 261 -37.56 -2.32 18.15
N ASN A 262 -37.76 -2.62 19.44
CA ASN A 262 -36.89 -2.13 20.52
C ASN A 262 -35.48 -2.73 20.43
N GLN A 263 -35.35 -4.02 20.08
CA GLN A 263 -34.04 -4.65 19.93
C GLN A 263 -33.30 -4.13 18.68
N ALA A 264 -34.04 -3.81 17.61
CA ALA A 264 -33.47 -3.13 16.43
C ALA A 264 -32.85 -1.76 16.79
N LEU A 265 -33.58 -0.93 17.54
CA LEU A 265 -33.12 0.39 18.00
C LEU A 265 -31.90 0.29 18.94
N ILE A 266 -31.90 -0.66 19.87
CA ILE A 266 -30.73 -0.92 20.75
C ILE A 266 -29.51 -1.35 19.92
N ASN A 267 -29.71 -2.21 18.94
CA ASN A 267 -28.62 -2.69 18.07
C ASN A 267 -28.05 -1.58 17.17
N GLU A 268 -28.89 -0.64 16.72
CA GLU A 268 -28.48 0.55 15.99
C GLU A 268 -27.62 1.49 16.86
N ARG A 269 -28.09 1.82 18.07
CA ARG A 269 -27.34 2.64 19.06
C ARG A 269 -25.97 2.03 19.40
N ARG A 270 -25.94 0.73 19.69
CA ARG A 270 -24.68 0.00 19.98
C ARG A 270 -23.68 0.05 18.83
N LEU A 271 -24.17 -0.03 17.59
CA LEU A 271 -23.31 0.11 16.42
C LEU A 271 -22.81 1.55 16.25
N LYS A 272 -23.68 2.55 16.41
CA LYS A 272 -23.30 3.98 16.36
C LYS A 272 -22.19 4.28 17.38
N TYR A 273 -22.38 3.85 18.62
CA TYR A 273 -21.36 3.92 19.68
C TYR A 273 -20.05 3.23 19.26
N ARG A 274 -20.11 1.99 18.74
CA ARG A 274 -18.93 1.25 18.28
C ARG A 274 -18.20 1.96 17.13
N ASN A 275 -18.94 2.57 16.20
CA ASN A 275 -18.40 3.30 15.05
C ASN A 275 -17.75 4.62 15.50
N ALA A 276 -18.40 5.39 16.38
CA ALA A 276 -17.85 6.59 17.01
C ALA A 276 -16.58 6.29 17.81
N LYS A 277 -16.60 5.27 18.68
CA LYS A 277 -15.43 4.77 19.43
C LYS A 277 -14.31 4.28 18.52
N HIS A 278 -14.64 3.66 17.38
CA HIS A 278 -13.65 3.29 16.37
C HIS A 278 -13.02 4.53 15.72
N PHE A 279 -13.82 5.54 15.36
CA PHE A 279 -13.34 6.80 14.80
C PHE A 279 -12.38 7.50 15.77
N LEU A 280 -12.81 7.76 17.01
CA LEU A 280 -11.99 8.40 18.03
C LEU A 280 -10.65 7.68 18.28
N ARG A 281 -10.65 6.34 18.25
CA ARG A 281 -9.42 5.53 18.42
C ARG A 281 -8.52 5.49 17.19
N LYS A 282 -9.07 5.60 15.97
CA LYS A 282 -8.31 5.40 14.73
C LYS A 282 -8.01 6.69 13.96
N ASN A 283 -8.77 7.76 14.19
CA ASN A 283 -8.65 9.03 13.47
C ASN A 283 -8.62 8.82 11.94
N LYS A 284 -9.66 8.11 11.46
CA LYS A 284 -9.87 7.77 10.05
C LYS A 284 -11.36 7.64 9.73
N ILE A 285 -11.77 8.17 8.57
CA ILE A 285 -13.10 7.95 7.99
C ILE A 285 -13.01 6.79 6.99
N PRO A 286 -13.57 5.60 7.28
CA PRO A 286 -13.65 4.51 6.31
C PRO A 286 -14.62 4.87 5.18
N LEU A 287 -14.19 4.79 3.92
CA LEU A 287 -15.03 5.14 2.77
C LEU A 287 -15.80 3.92 2.24
N PRO A 288 -17.01 4.12 1.68
CA PRO A 288 -17.71 3.06 0.98
C PRO A 288 -16.84 2.53 -0.16
N ILE A 289 -16.62 1.21 -0.20
CA ILE A 289 -15.72 0.58 -1.16
C ILE A 289 -16.17 0.74 -2.62
N ASN A 290 -17.45 1.07 -2.88
CA ASN A 290 -17.93 1.43 -4.22
C ASN A 290 -17.68 2.90 -4.59
N GLU A 291 -17.39 3.76 -3.60
CA GLU A 291 -17.06 5.17 -3.81
C GLU A 291 -15.56 5.48 -3.74
N ALA A 292 -14.75 4.59 -3.14
CA ALA A 292 -13.32 4.77 -3.02
C ALA A 292 -12.58 3.46 -2.71
N ARG A 293 -11.39 3.28 -3.28
CA ARG A 293 -10.62 2.03 -3.15
C ARG A 293 -9.12 2.27 -2.98
N ASN A 294 -8.52 1.34 -2.28
CA ASN A 294 -7.09 1.10 -2.32
C ASN A 294 -6.80 0.22 -3.56
N LEU A 295 -5.87 0.63 -4.42
CA LEU A 295 -5.54 0.01 -5.71
C LEU A 295 -4.02 -0.12 -5.85
N PHE A 296 -3.50 -1.05 -6.65
CA PHE A 296 -2.08 -1.04 -7.00
C PHE A 296 -1.81 -0.11 -8.18
N GLY A 297 -0.81 0.78 -8.05
CA GLY A 297 -0.26 1.50 -9.19
C GLY A 297 0.52 0.56 -10.10
N ILE A 298 0.23 0.60 -11.39
CA ILE A 298 0.89 -0.18 -12.44
C ILE A 298 1.26 0.79 -13.56
N ALA A 299 2.50 0.72 -14.06
CA ALA A 299 2.91 1.48 -15.23
C ALA A 299 2.27 0.92 -16.50
N ASP A 300 1.76 1.78 -17.39
CA ASP A 300 1.40 1.35 -18.73
C ASP A 300 2.57 1.46 -19.71
N GLU A 301 2.74 0.36 -20.43
CA GLU A 301 3.77 0.17 -21.45
C GLU A 301 3.16 0.07 -22.86
N THR A 302 1.83 0.13 -22.95
CA THR A 302 1.10 0.26 -24.20
C THR A 302 1.20 1.66 -24.80
N GLN A 303 1.39 2.68 -23.96
CA GLN A 303 1.55 4.12 -24.25
C GLN A 303 0.28 4.78 -24.79
N THR A 304 -0.89 4.47 -24.20
CA THR A 304 -2.19 4.93 -24.74
C THR A 304 -2.79 6.17 -24.10
N LEU A 305 -2.62 6.41 -22.79
CA LEU A 305 -3.17 7.60 -22.11
C LEU A 305 -2.11 8.70 -21.89
N LYS A 306 -2.60 9.94 -21.80
CA LYS A 306 -1.87 11.21 -21.80
C LYS A 306 -1.55 11.68 -20.36
N PRO A 307 -0.71 12.72 -20.18
CA PRO A 307 -0.57 13.41 -18.89
C PRO A 307 -1.92 13.79 -18.28
N GLY A 308 -2.12 13.42 -17.00
CA GLY A 308 -3.37 13.69 -16.26
C GLY A 308 -4.47 12.63 -16.40
N GLU A 309 -4.33 11.63 -17.26
CA GLU A 309 -5.31 10.57 -17.45
C GLU A 309 -4.99 9.32 -16.59
N CYS A 310 -5.97 8.44 -16.37
CA CYS A 310 -5.76 7.14 -15.74
C CYS A 310 -6.74 6.05 -16.22
N PHE A 311 -6.41 4.78 -16.01
CA PHE A 311 -7.34 3.66 -16.22
C PHE A 311 -7.69 2.99 -14.89
N ILE A 312 -8.98 2.92 -14.59
CA ILE A 312 -9.49 2.26 -13.38
C ILE A 312 -10.57 1.25 -13.76
N GLN A 313 -10.28 -0.03 -13.53
CA GLN A 313 -11.25 -1.11 -13.57
C GLN A 313 -11.30 -1.76 -12.17
N TYR A 314 -12.50 -2.04 -11.67
CA TYR A 314 -12.68 -2.64 -10.35
C TYR A 314 -13.70 -3.78 -10.38
N ARG A 315 -13.45 -4.81 -9.57
CA ARG A 315 -14.37 -5.93 -9.36
C ARG A 315 -15.53 -5.46 -8.46
N HIS A 316 -16.76 -5.76 -8.86
CA HIS A 316 -17.92 -5.62 -7.99
C HIS A 316 -17.87 -6.63 -6.83
N LEU A 317 -18.72 -6.43 -5.84
CA LEU A 317 -18.78 -7.28 -4.65
C LEU A 317 -19.94 -8.27 -4.78
N PRO A 318 -19.85 -9.47 -4.20
CA PRO A 318 -20.94 -10.47 -4.30
C PRO A 318 -22.31 -9.95 -3.83
N SER A 319 -22.31 -9.01 -2.88
CA SER A 319 -23.53 -8.37 -2.34
C SER A 319 -24.03 -7.17 -3.15
N SER A 320 -23.40 -6.82 -4.28
CA SER A 320 -23.88 -5.71 -5.12
C SER A 320 -25.01 -6.18 -6.05
N SER A 321 -26.02 -5.33 -6.24
CA SER A 321 -27.16 -5.59 -7.14
C SER A 321 -26.80 -5.58 -8.64
N SER A 322 -25.50 -5.64 -9.00
CA SER A 322 -25.04 -5.60 -10.38
C SER A 322 -24.79 -7.01 -10.90
N SER A 323 -25.37 -7.33 -12.07
CA SER A 323 -25.05 -8.56 -12.81
C SER A 323 -23.63 -8.57 -13.41
N LYS A 324 -22.94 -7.42 -13.43
CA LYS A 324 -21.58 -7.31 -13.98
C LYS A 324 -20.55 -7.62 -12.87
N LYS A 325 -19.66 -8.58 -13.12
CA LYS A 325 -18.52 -8.90 -12.23
C LYS A 325 -17.54 -7.72 -12.07
N TYR A 326 -17.49 -6.82 -13.04
CA TYR A 326 -16.55 -5.70 -13.12
C TYR A 326 -17.19 -4.43 -13.66
N SER A 327 -16.58 -3.28 -13.39
CA SER A 327 -16.85 -2.03 -14.11
C SER A 327 -15.58 -1.22 -14.33
N ILE A 328 -15.56 -0.48 -15.43
CA ILE A 328 -14.57 0.56 -15.72
C ILE A 328 -15.14 1.85 -15.14
N TYR A 329 -14.32 2.63 -14.44
CA TYR A 329 -14.70 3.95 -13.95
C TYR A 329 -14.34 5.02 -14.97
N GLU A 330 -15.27 5.95 -15.21
CA GLU A 330 -15.07 7.11 -16.07
C GLU A 330 -15.44 8.41 -15.35
N GLY A 331 -14.63 9.44 -15.60
CA GLY A 331 -14.71 10.72 -14.93
C GLY A 331 -13.55 10.96 -13.96
N PRO A 332 -13.58 12.07 -13.21
CA PRO A 332 -12.47 12.46 -12.36
C PRO A 332 -12.24 11.52 -11.18
N VAL A 333 -10.98 11.42 -10.75
CA VAL A 333 -10.54 10.69 -9.56
C VAL A 333 -9.46 11.47 -8.81
N ILE A 334 -9.51 11.42 -7.48
CA ILE A 334 -8.39 11.88 -6.65
C ILE A 334 -7.54 10.68 -6.26
N VAL A 335 -6.26 10.72 -6.62
CA VAL A 335 -5.22 9.76 -6.25
C VAL A 335 -4.38 10.37 -5.14
N THR A 336 -4.20 9.63 -4.03
CA THR A 336 -3.35 10.06 -2.91
C THR A 336 -2.32 9.02 -2.52
N LYS A 337 -1.14 9.50 -2.14
CA LYS A 337 -0.06 8.73 -1.52
C LYS A 337 -0.25 8.67 0.00
N HIS A 338 0.18 7.57 0.61
CA HIS A 338 0.16 7.41 2.07
C HIS A 338 1.58 7.24 2.63
N PRO A 339 2.00 8.06 3.62
CA PRO A 339 1.30 9.24 4.15
C PRO A 339 1.31 10.41 3.16
N CYS A 340 0.44 11.39 3.41
CA CYS A 340 0.22 12.57 2.57
C CYS A 340 0.54 13.80 3.43
N LEU A 341 1.57 14.57 3.07
CA LEU A 341 2.01 15.75 3.83
C LEU A 341 1.98 17.03 2.98
N HIS A 342 2.36 16.94 1.71
CA HIS A 342 2.42 18.07 0.79
C HIS A 342 1.24 18.07 -0.19
N PRO A 343 0.72 19.23 -0.64
CA PRO A 343 -0.31 19.29 -1.70
C PRO A 343 -0.02 18.41 -2.93
N GLY A 344 1.24 18.36 -3.37
CA GLY A 344 1.68 17.51 -4.48
C GLY A 344 1.75 16.00 -4.21
N ASP A 345 1.40 15.53 -3.00
CA ASP A 345 1.09 14.11 -2.71
C ASP A 345 -0.36 13.74 -3.11
N ILE A 346 -1.18 14.75 -3.42
CA ILE A 346 -2.52 14.63 -4.00
C ILE A 346 -2.44 14.89 -5.51
N ARG A 347 -3.09 14.02 -6.28
CA ARG A 347 -3.16 14.08 -7.74
C ARG A 347 -4.62 14.03 -8.19
N LEU A 348 -5.00 15.02 -8.99
CA LEU A 348 -6.25 15.02 -9.72
C LEU A 348 -5.98 14.36 -11.08
N LEU A 349 -6.64 13.25 -11.36
CA LEU A 349 -6.55 12.54 -12.64
C LEU A 349 -7.96 12.36 -13.22
N ARG A 350 -8.04 12.09 -14.51
CA ARG A 350 -9.29 11.72 -15.19
C ARG A 350 -9.25 10.27 -15.63
N ALA A 351 -10.23 9.48 -15.20
CA ALA A 351 -10.43 8.13 -15.71
C ALA A 351 -11.27 8.17 -17.00
N GLY A 352 -10.85 7.42 -18.01
CA GLY A 352 -11.49 7.44 -19.34
C GLY A 352 -11.01 8.59 -20.24
N TYR A 353 -11.48 8.58 -21.49
CA TYR A 353 -10.90 9.38 -22.58
C TYR A 353 -11.36 10.85 -22.60
N GLU A 354 -10.43 11.75 -22.93
CA GLU A 354 -10.63 13.18 -23.25
C GLU A 354 -11.09 14.12 -22.11
N LEU A 355 -10.15 14.80 -21.45
CA LEU A 355 -10.17 16.28 -21.29
C LEU A 355 -8.82 16.76 -20.73
N GLN A 356 -8.46 18.03 -20.99
CA GLN A 356 -7.29 18.67 -20.40
C GLN A 356 -7.58 19.12 -18.96
N LEU A 357 -6.56 19.05 -18.08
CA LEU A 357 -6.58 19.59 -16.72
C LEU A 357 -5.51 20.67 -16.59
N GLU A 358 -5.93 21.85 -16.15
CA GLU A 358 -5.04 22.91 -15.68
C GLU A 358 -4.84 22.77 -14.15
N ASN A 359 -3.82 23.43 -13.60
CA ASN A 359 -3.50 23.47 -12.16
C ASN A 359 -3.08 22.13 -11.48
N ILE A 360 -1.96 21.54 -11.91
CA ILE A 360 -1.25 20.49 -11.15
C ILE A 360 -0.14 21.11 -10.30
N VAL A 361 -0.30 21.12 -8.96
CA VAL A 361 0.81 21.49 -8.05
C VAL A 361 1.91 20.44 -8.15
N PRO A 362 3.17 20.78 -8.48
CA PRO A 362 4.24 19.80 -8.60
C PRO A 362 4.48 19.04 -7.28
N SER A 363 4.89 17.78 -7.37
CA SER A 363 5.29 17.02 -6.19
C SER A 363 6.60 17.59 -5.65
N LEU A 364 6.87 17.43 -4.36
CA LEU A 364 8.20 17.73 -3.82
C LEU A 364 9.23 16.84 -4.53
N LEU A 365 10.05 17.48 -5.36
CA LEU A 365 11.24 16.89 -5.96
C LEU A 365 12.44 17.41 -5.17
N TYR A 366 13.18 16.49 -4.56
CA TYR A 366 14.47 16.75 -3.93
C TYR A 366 15.51 15.83 -4.58
N PRO A 367 16.77 16.26 -4.71
CA PRO A 367 17.81 15.40 -5.25
C PRO A 367 17.95 14.14 -4.38
N PRO A 368 18.10 12.95 -4.99
CA PRO A 368 18.28 11.72 -4.23
C PRO A 368 19.58 11.81 -3.43
N ALA A 369 19.50 11.61 -2.10
CA ALA A 369 20.66 11.66 -1.24
C ALA A 369 21.72 10.62 -1.64
N GLU A 370 22.98 11.03 -1.68
CA GLU A 370 24.09 10.13 -1.95
C GLU A 370 24.18 9.03 -0.88
N LYS A 371 24.51 7.81 -1.31
CA LYS A 371 24.68 6.68 -0.38
C LYS A 371 26.05 6.78 0.25
N LYS A 372 26.11 6.87 1.58
CA LYS A 372 27.38 6.71 2.29
C LYS A 372 27.89 5.29 2.06
N SER A 373 29.11 5.21 1.53
CA SER A 373 29.81 3.96 1.23
C SER A 373 30.92 3.70 2.24
N ASP A 374 30.84 2.58 2.94
CA ASP A 374 31.87 2.01 3.78
C ASP A 374 32.84 1.16 2.92
N LYS A 375 34.11 1.01 3.35
CA LYS A 375 35.06 0.11 2.67
C LYS A 375 34.55 -1.34 2.66
N GLN A 376 33.97 -1.77 3.77
CA GLN A 376 33.31 -3.06 3.96
C GLN A 376 32.21 -2.91 5.01
N VAL A 377 31.10 -3.60 4.83
CA VAL A 377 30.04 -3.72 5.84
C VAL A 377 30.38 -4.92 6.73
N THR A 378 30.64 -4.69 8.02
CA THR A 378 30.87 -5.75 9.02
C THR A 378 29.65 -5.89 9.93
N ASN A 379 29.56 -7.01 10.65
CA ASN A 379 28.48 -7.25 11.59
C ASN A 379 28.41 -6.23 12.73
N GLU A 380 29.55 -5.74 13.22
CA GLU A 380 29.64 -4.70 14.26
C GLU A 380 29.01 -3.41 13.74
N ARG A 381 29.45 -2.96 12.56
CA ARG A 381 28.93 -1.74 11.92
C ARG A 381 27.43 -1.84 11.62
N VAL A 382 26.94 -3.02 11.25
CA VAL A 382 25.50 -3.31 11.09
C VAL A 382 24.75 -3.19 12.40
N VAL A 383 25.29 -3.71 13.51
CA VAL A 383 24.66 -3.62 14.83
C VAL A 383 24.65 -2.18 15.33
N ASP A 384 25.75 -1.44 15.20
CA ASP A 384 25.85 -0.04 15.63
C ASP A 384 24.80 0.82 14.90
N TYR A 385 24.73 0.72 13.57
CA TYR A 385 23.73 1.45 12.77
C TYR A 385 22.28 1.12 13.16
N VAL A 386 22.01 -0.12 13.57
CA VAL A 386 20.66 -0.53 14.02
C VAL A 386 20.33 0.05 15.38
N LEU A 387 21.30 0.12 16.30
CA LEU A 387 21.13 0.79 17.59
C LEU A 387 20.87 2.30 17.39
N ASP A 388 21.66 2.98 16.56
CA ASP A 388 21.45 4.37 16.17
C ASP A 388 20.03 4.58 15.59
N THR A 389 19.61 3.70 14.67
CA THR A 389 18.27 3.83 14.04
C THR A 389 17.12 3.48 15.00
N PHE A 390 17.35 2.67 16.04
CA PHE A 390 16.34 2.37 17.06
C PHE A 390 16.11 3.56 18.00
N THR A 391 17.13 4.36 18.28
CA THR A 391 16.98 5.63 19.02
C THR A 391 16.37 6.73 18.15
N ASP A 392 16.65 6.73 16.85
CA ASP A 392 16.30 7.82 15.92
C ASP A 392 14.88 7.74 15.32
N SER A 393 13.88 8.12 16.13
CA SER A 393 12.45 8.11 15.72
C SER A 393 11.99 9.36 14.92
N PHE A 394 12.89 9.96 14.12
CA PHE A 394 12.66 11.26 13.46
C PHE A 394 11.41 11.31 12.58
N VAL A 395 11.16 10.27 11.78
CA VAL A 395 9.99 10.19 10.88
C VAL A 395 8.66 10.29 11.64
N GLY A 396 8.57 9.71 12.83
CA GLY A 396 7.37 9.81 13.68
C GLY A 396 7.20 11.20 14.29
N ILE A 397 8.31 11.81 14.72
CA ILE A 397 8.34 13.16 15.29
C ILE A 397 7.92 14.19 14.23
N ILE A 398 8.56 14.19 13.06
CA ILE A 398 8.28 15.13 11.96
C ILE A 398 6.80 15.06 11.55
N ALA A 399 6.23 13.85 11.39
CA ALA A 399 4.82 13.71 11.04
C ALA A 399 3.86 14.24 12.12
N ASN A 400 4.24 14.17 13.40
CA ASN A 400 3.43 14.73 14.50
C ASN A 400 3.55 16.25 14.59
N VAL A 401 4.77 16.79 14.46
CA VAL A 401 5.01 18.25 14.40
C VAL A 401 4.27 18.85 13.21
N HIS A 402 4.35 18.25 12.02
CA HIS A 402 3.58 18.63 10.84
C HIS A 402 2.06 18.66 11.11
N LYS A 403 1.50 17.64 11.78
CA LYS A 403 0.07 17.60 12.13
C LYS A 403 -0.33 18.71 13.09
N ALA A 404 0.53 19.07 14.04
CA ALA A 404 0.27 20.15 14.99
C ALA A 404 0.37 21.54 14.33
N ILE A 405 1.39 21.77 13.49
CA ILE A 405 1.50 22.98 12.65
C ILE A 405 0.26 23.11 11.77
N ALA A 406 -0.09 22.04 11.05
CA ALA A 406 -1.24 22.04 10.15
C ALA A 406 -2.55 22.30 10.89
N ASP A 407 -2.67 21.97 12.17
CA ASP A 407 -3.86 22.29 12.96
C ASP A 407 -3.92 23.77 13.36
N LYS A 408 -2.80 24.29 13.89
CA LYS A 408 -2.69 25.61 14.54
C LYS A 408 -2.43 26.77 13.58
N HIS A 409 -1.71 26.54 12.50
CA HIS A 409 -1.29 27.60 11.59
C HIS A 409 -2.48 28.06 10.71
N PRO A 410 -2.71 29.38 10.50
CA PRO A 410 -3.85 29.87 9.72
C PRO A 410 -3.93 29.34 8.28
N ARG A 411 -2.77 29.11 7.64
CA ARG A 411 -2.67 28.48 6.31
C ARG A 411 -2.69 26.95 6.31
N GLY A 412 -2.82 26.31 7.47
CA GLY A 412 -2.80 24.85 7.62
C GLY A 412 -1.59 24.18 6.98
N THR A 413 -1.84 23.14 6.17
CA THR A 413 -0.82 22.43 5.39
C THR A 413 -0.18 23.25 4.27
N LEU A 414 -0.74 24.42 3.92
CA LEU A 414 -0.19 25.36 2.93
C LEU A 414 0.76 26.40 3.57
N SER A 415 1.22 26.14 4.80
CA SER A 415 2.26 26.90 5.51
C SER A 415 3.66 26.53 5.03
N LYS A 416 4.63 27.44 5.20
CA LYS A 416 6.04 27.18 4.87
C LYS A 416 6.61 26.10 5.78
N GLU A 417 6.19 26.11 7.03
CA GLU A 417 6.56 25.20 8.10
C GLU A 417 6.08 23.76 7.82
N CYS A 418 4.86 23.59 7.28
CA CYS A 418 4.42 22.28 6.79
C CYS A 418 5.23 21.80 5.58
N ALA A 419 5.57 22.68 4.63
CA ALA A 419 6.43 22.32 3.50
C ALA A 419 7.84 21.91 3.95
N GLU A 420 8.46 22.64 4.87
CA GLU A 420 9.75 22.30 5.51
C GLU A 420 9.68 20.92 6.20
N CYS A 421 8.62 20.66 6.96
CA CYS A 421 8.37 19.33 7.54
C CYS A 421 8.15 18.24 6.49
N ALA A 422 7.48 18.52 5.38
CA ALA A 422 7.23 17.54 4.33
C ALA A 422 8.51 17.15 3.57
N GLU A 423 9.39 18.12 3.28
CA GLU A 423 10.72 17.87 2.70
C GLU A 423 11.58 17.00 3.63
N LEU A 424 11.71 17.42 4.90
CA LEU A 424 12.49 16.69 5.91
C LEU A 424 11.93 15.29 6.17
N PHE A 425 10.60 15.13 6.15
CA PHE A 425 9.95 13.82 6.27
C PHE A 425 10.29 12.90 5.10
N ALA A 426 10.30 13.42 3.88
CA ALA A 426 10.61 12.66 2.68
C ALA A 426 12.08 12.21 2.67
N ARG A 427 13.01 13.14 2.97
CA ARG A 427 14.43 12.83 3.20
C ARG A 427 14.61 11.77 4.30
N ALA A 428 13.87 11.86 5.42
CA ALA A 428 13.97 10.89 6.52
C ALA A 428 13.41 9.49 6.20
N ILE A 429 12.60 9.33 5.15
CA ILE A 429 12.24 8.01 4.61
C ILE A 429 13.40 7.40 3.81
N ASP A 430 14.13 8.22 3.06
CA ASP A 430 15.22 7.76 2.20
C ASP A 430 16.58 7.65 2.92
N ALA A 431 16.82 8.45 3.96
CA ALA A 431 17.96 8.34 4.88
C ALA A 431 18.17 6.92 5.43
N ARG A 432 17.08 6.20 5.73
CA ARG A 432 17.12 4.78 6.16
C ARG A 432 17.61 3.80 5.08
N LYS A 433 17.79 4.26 3.84
CA LYS A 433 18.36 3.49 2.71
C LYS A 433 19.73 4.01 2.29
N THR A 434 20.00 5.31 2.47
CA THR A 434 21.22 6.00 1.99
C THR A 434 22.26 6.22 3.09
N GLY A 435 21.87 6.23 4.36
CA GLY A 435 22.72 6.61 5.48
C GLY A 435 22.91 8.12 5.63
N GLU A 436 22.10 8.94 4.95
CA GLU A 436 22.04 10.40 5.16
C GLU A 436 21.82 10.71 6.65
N SER A 437 22.54 11.71 7.18
CA SER A 437 22.26 12.24 8.52
C SER A 437 21.37 13.47 8.36
N ILE A 438 20.29 13.54 9.14
CA ILE A 438 19.31 14.63 9.05
C ILE A 438 19.39 15.47 10.30
N SER A 439 19.64 16.77 10.11
CA SER A 439 19.59 17.75 11.19
C SER A 439 18.15 17.93 11.68
N MET A 440 17.92 17.67 12.96
CA MET A 440 16.62 17.86 13.60
C MET A 440 16.42 19.27 14.17
N VAL A 441 17.43 20.14 14.15
CA VAL A 441 17.42 21.50 14.74
C VAL A 441 16.15 22.27 14.37
N ARG A 442 15.82 22.31 13.06
CA ARG A 442 14.63 23.01 12.56
C ARG A 442 13.32 22.37 13.02
N ILE A 443 13.28 21.05 13.18
CA ILE A 443 12.10 20.34 13.69
C ILE A 443 11.95 20.56 15.19
N ASP A 444 13.04 20.68 15.95
CA ASP A 444 13.00 20.99 17.38
C ASP A 444 12.59 22.44 17.65
N GLU A 445 12.96 23.40 16.79
CA GLU A 445 12.38 24.75 16.77
C GLU A 445 10.87 24.71 16.55
N LEU A 446 10.42 24.07 15.46
CA LEU A 446 9.00 23.96 15.12
C LEU A 446 8.20 23.20 16.18
N LYS A 447 8.81 22.21 16.83
CA LYS A 447 8.25 21.48 17.97
C LYS A 447 8.08 22.39 19.18
N LYS A 448 9.08 23.21 19.50
CA LYS A 448 8.98 24.24 20.56
C LYS A 448 7.95 25.32 20.22
N GLN A 449 7.72 25.64 18.95
CA GLN A 449 6.75 26.67 18.56
C GLN A 449 5.30 26.15 18.51
N TYR A 450 5.08 24.93 17.98
CA TYR A 450 3.74 24.42 17.66
C TYR A 450 3.32 23.15 18.39
N TYR A 451 4.24 22.43 19.05
CA TYR A 451 3.99 21.09 19.62
C TYR A 451 4.47 20.93 21.08
N GLN A 452 4.40 22.01 21.88
CA GLN A 452 4.46 21.93 23.34
C GLN A 452 3.19 21.23 23.85
N SER A 453 2.06 21.91 23.72
CA SER A 453 0.70 21.34 23.71
C SER A 453 0.41 20.64 22.38
N CYS A 454 -0.54 19.69 22.37
CA CYS A 454 -1.05 19.09 21.13
C CYS A 454 -2.56 19.25 20.96
N PRO A 455 -3.03 19.37 19.69
CA PRO A 455 -4.45 19.32 19.36
C PRO A 455 -5.12 18.08 19.96
N ARG A 456 -6.30 18.28 20.54
CA ARG A 456 -7.04 17.26 21.29
C ARG A 456 -7.31 16.00 20.48
N TRP A 457 -7.71 16.15 19.21
CA TRP A 457 -7.87 15.02 18.30
C TRP A 457 -6.61 14.17 18.05
N MET A 458 -5.39 14.68 18.32
CA MET A 458 -4.15 13.93 18.10
C MET A 458 -3.83 12.89 19.20
N MET A 459 -4.66 12.79 20.24
CA MET A 459 -4.38 11.96 21.43
C MET A 459 -4.03 10.50 21.12
N LYS A 460 -2.95 10.06 21.76
CA LYS A 460 -2.92 8.78 22.49
C LYS A 460 -3.11 9.14 23.97
N PHE A 461 -3.60 8.22 24.80
CA PHE A 461 -4.18 8.48 26.13
C PHE A 461 -3.24 9.09 27.21
N ASP A 462 -2.00 9.43 26.87
CA ASP A 462 -0.89 9.61 27.81
C ASP A 462 -0.21 11.00 27.71
N LYS A 463 -0.97 12.09 27.49
CA LYS A 463 -0.44 13.47 27.49
C LYS A 463 -1.17 14.39 28.49
N PRO A 464 -0.45 15.16 29.32
CA PRO A 464 -1.05 15.95 30.39
C PRO A 464 -1.61 17.31 29.95
N GLU A 465 -1.10 17.89 28.86
CA GLU A 465 -1.50 19.22 28.38
C GLU A 465 -2.03 19.16 26.94
N MET A 466 -3.15 19.86 26.70
CA MET A 466 -3.87 19.89 25.43
C MET A 466 -4.18 21.32 25.03
N ASP A 467 -4.23 21.56 23.71
CA ASP A 467 -4.76 22.82 23.19
C ASP A 467 -6.28 22.91 23.39
N PRO A 468 -6.85 24.12 23.54
CA PRO A 468 -8.29 24.31 23.43
C PRO A 468 -8.79 23.87 22.03
N PRO A 469 -10.07 23.48 21.88
CA PRO A 469 -10.61 23.02 20.61
C PRO A 469 -10.41 24.04 19.48
N SER A 470 -9.69 23.64 18.42
CA SER A 470 -9.47 24.45 17.24
C SER A 470 -10.65 24.39 16.27
N ASN A 471 -10.66 25.29 15.27
CA ASN A 471 -11.62 25.28 14.18
C ASN A 471 -11.15 24.42 12.98
N SER A 472 -10.19 23.52 13.19
CA SER A 472 -9.75 22.61 12.12
C SER A 472 -10.82 21.57 11.81
N ILE A 473 -10.83 21.08 10.57
CA ILE A 473 -11.70 19.97 10.19
C ILE A 473 -11.47 18.72 11.07
N ASN A 474 -10.24 18.47 11.52
CA ASN A 474 -9.96 17.31 12.37
C ASN A 474 -10.58 17.45 13.77
N GLU A 475 -10.55 18.65 14.38
CA GLU A 475 -11.20 18.88 15.67
C GLU A 475 -12.73 18.94 15.55
N ILE A 476 -13.26 19.48 14.44
CA ILE A 476 -14.71 19.44 14.14
C ILE A 476 -15.20 17.98 14.07
N LEU A 477 -14.52 17.13 13.29
CA LEU A 477 -14.85 15.71 13.17
C LEU A 477 -14.64 14.96 14.50
N TYR A 478 -13.61 15.30 15.28
CA TYR A 478 -13.36 14.68 16.58
C TYR A 478 -14.47 15.00 17.57
N ARG A 479 -14.82 16.29 17.75
CA ARG A 479 -15.98 16.72 18.57
C ARG A 479 -17.25 16.00 18.15
N LYS A 480 -17.59 16.00 16.87
CA LYS A 480 -18.79 15.34 16.36
C LYS A 480 -18.86 13.84 16.66
N ALA A 481 -17.72 13.14 16.69
CA ALA A 481 -17.66 11.72 17.07
C ALA A 481 -17.69 11.51 18.59
N GLU A 482 -17.19 12.45 19.36
CA GLU A 482 -17.27 12.48 20.83
C GLU A 482 -18.70 12.81 21.30
N ASP A 483 -19.37 13.78 20.68
CA ASP A 483 -20.78 14.11 20.94
C ASP A 483 -21.68 12.89 20.68
N ALA A 484 -21.43 12.18 19.57
CA ALA A 484 -22.11 10.92 19.23
C ALA A 484 -21.75 9.74 20.17
N LEU A 485 -20.79 9.91 21.08
CA LEU A 485 -20.41 8.94 22.11
C LEU A 485 -20.98 9.31 23.50
N LEU A 486 -21.02 10.61 23.82
CA LEU A 486 -21.34 11.13 25.15
C LEU A 486 -22.81 11.53 25.34
N HIS A 487 -23.50 11.96 24.27
CA HIS A 487 -24.88 12.47 24.34
C HIS A 487 -25.96 11.43 23.94
N ASP A 488 -25.66 10.13 24.03
CA ASP A 488 -26.72 9.11 23.97
C ASP A 488 -27.32 8.94 25.37
N GLU A 489 -28.51 9.52 25.59
CA GLU A 489 -29.25 9.50 26.86
C GLU A 489 -29.46 8.08 27.42
N ASN A 490 -29.31 7.04 26.59
CA ASN A 490 -29.50 5.63 26.96
C ASN A 490 -28.18 4.85 26.97
N PHE A 491 -27.05 5.51 27.28
CA PHE A 491 -25.72 4.89 27.40
C PHE A 491 -25.68 3.59 28.24
N GLN A 492 -26.52 3.50 29.28
CA GLN A 492 -26.64 2.30 30.10
C GLN A 492 -27.15 1.09 29.29
N ASP A 493 -28.07 1.28 28.34
CA ASP A 493 -28.64 0.21 27.50
C ASP A 493 -27.64 -0.31 26.46
N ILE A 494 -26.68 0.53 26.07
CA ILE A 494 -25.54 0.13 25.23
C ILE A 494 -24.63 -0.85 25.97
N LEU A 495 -24.50 -0.70 27.30
CA LEU A 495 -23.62 -1.51 28.15
C LEU A 495 -24.28 -2.75 28.77
N ARG A 496 -25.62 -2.81 28.91
CA ARG A 496 -26.32 -4.00 29.43
C ARG A 496 -25.96 -5.26 28.63
N PRO A 497 -25.62 -6.40 29.25
CA PRO A 497 -25.57 -7.69 28.56
C PRO A 497 -26.91 -7.97 27.86
N LEU A 498 -26.89 -8.70 26.73
CA LEU A 498 -28.13 -9.23 26.15
C LEU A 498 -28.68 -10.29 27.11
N GLN A 499 -29.74 -9.97 27.84
CA GLN A 499 -30.45 -10.95 28.66
C GLN A 499 -31.12 -11.97 27.74
N GLY A 500 -30.88 -13.27 27.98
CA GLY A 500 -31.49 -14.36 27.22
C GLY A 500 -30.69 -14.90 26.03
N VAL A 501 -29.44 -14.44 25.78
CA VAL A 501 -28.56 -15.08 24.80
C VAL A 501 -27.49 -15.90 25.51
N GLU A 502 -27.72 -17.21 25.64
CA GLU A 502 -26.63 -18.14 25.95
C GLU A 502 -25.61 -18.11 24.81
N LEU A 503 -24.38 -17.73 25.12
CA LEU A 503 -23.27 -17.89 24.18
C LEU A 503 -22.94 -19.40 24.12
N PRO A 504 -22.92 -20.03 22.93
CA PRO A 504 -22.51 -21.42 22.82
C PRO A 504 -21.08 -21.55 23.37
N ALA A 505 -20.88 -22.57 24.22
CA ALA A 505 -19.64 -22.73 24.98
C ALA A 505 -18.41 -23.09 24.13
N GLU A 506 -18.62 -23.41 22.84
CA GLU A 506 -17.57 -23.81 21.90
C GLU A 506 -17.43 -22.83 20.73
N PRO A 507 -16.20 -22.58 20.25
CA PRO A 507 -15.96 -21.72 19.11
C PRO A 507 -16.50 -22.37 17.83
N ILE A 508 -17.45 -21.70 17.17
CA ILE A 508 -18.03 -22.16 15.91
C ILE A 508 -16.92 -22.26 14.85
N THR A 509 -16.49 -23.48 14.54
CA THR A 509 -15.77 -23.81 13.32
C THR A 509 -16.71 -23.56 12.14
N ILE A 510 -16.30 -22.69 11.23
CA ILE A 510 -17.02 -22.47 9.98
C ILE A 510 -16.62 -23.61 9.04
N ASP A 511 -17.44 -24.66 9.00
CA ASP A 511 -17.38 -25.62 7.90
C ASP A 511 -17.73 -24.88 6.60
N ILE A 512 -16.80 -24.99 5.64
CA ILE A 512 -16.99 -24.54 4.27
C ILE A 512 -17.27 -25.82 3.49
N ASP A 513 -18.55 -26.13 3.26
CA ASP A 513 -18.92 -27.30 2.48
C ASP A 513 -19.66 -26.94 1.19
N ASP A 514 -19.42 -27.76 0.18
CA ASP A 514 -19.75 -27.52 -1.21
C ASP A 514 -21.24 -27.74 -1.49
N THR A 515 -21.81 -26.93 -2.40
CA THR A 515 -22.85 -27.44 -3.31
C THR A 515 -22.81 -26.68 -4.64
N ALA A 516 -22.63 -27.43 -5.72
CA ALA A 516 -22.61 -26.91 -7.07
C ALA A 516 -24.05 -26.72 -7.60
N LEU A 517 -24.23 -25.73 -8.49
CA LEU A 517 -25.33 -25.73 -9.46
C LEU A 517 -24.79 -25.38 -10.85
N THR A 518 -25.02 -26.30 -11.77
CA THR A 518 -24.59 -26.31 -13.17
C THR A 518 -25.54 -25.53 -14.06
N VAL A 519 -25.02 -24.70 -14.97
CA VAL A 519 -25.71 -24.33 -16.21
C VAL A 519 -24.66 -24.24 -17.33
N GLU A 520 -24.86 -25.00 -18.40
CA GLU A 520 -24.10 -24.89 -19.64
C GLU A 520 -24.58 -23.69 -20.46
N ASN A 521 -23.67 -22.97 -21.11
CA ASN A 521 -23.72 -22.74 -22.55
C ASN A 521 -22.51 -21.95 -23.05
N GLU A 522 -22.11 -22.23 -24.29
CA GLU A 522 -21.07 -21.52 -25.02
C GLU A 522 -21.50 -20.09 -25.38
N ILE A 523 -20.55 -19.17 -25.61
CA ILE A 523 -20.53 -18.28 -26.79
C ILE A 523 -19.24 -17.41 -26.85
N SER A 524 -18.65 -17.43 -28.05
CA SER A 524 -17.65 -16.54 -28.65
C SER A 524 -16.66 -15.72 -27.79
N SER A 525 -15.39 -16.02 -28.00
CA SER A 525 -14.26 -15.11 -27.81
C SER A 525 -14.41 -13.79 -28.57
N ASN A 526 -14.52 -12.66 -27.87
CA ASN A 526 -13.96 -11.37 -28.29
C ASN A 526 -14.01 -10.32 -27.16
N GLN A 527 -13.15 -9.29 -27.26
CA GLN A 527 -13.02 -8.14 -26.35
C GLN A 527 -12.32 -8.36 -24.99
N ILE A 528 -11.00 -8.52 -25.03
CA ILE A 528 -10.11 -7.94 -24.03
C ILE A 528 -9.29 -6.83 -24.72
N ARG A 529 -9.63 -5.57 -24.46
CA ARG A 529 -8.82 -4.39 -24.78
C ARG A 529 -8.80 -3.47 -23.57
N MET A 530 -7.69 -3.49 -22.82
CA MET A 530 -7.47 -2.64 -21.65
C MET A 530 -6.50 -1.50 -22.00
N ALA A 531 -6.76 -0.29 -21.49
CA ALA A 531 -6.07 0.94 -21.93
C ALA A 531 -5.77 1.95 -20.78
N CYS A 532 -4.89 1.57 -19.83
CA CYS A 532 -3.50 2.06 -19.72
C CYS A 532 -3.08 3.58 -19.55
N CYS A 533 -2.58 3.97 -18.35
CA CYS A 533 -1.84 5.23 -17.97
C CYS A 533 -2.34 5.90 -16.65
N CYS A 534 -1.89 7.07 -16.18
CA CYS A 534 -0.66 7.85 -16.49
C CYS A 534 -0.22 8.88 -15.39
N TYR A 535 1.10 9.00 -15.13
CA TYR A 535 1.83 9.96 -14.25
C TYR A 535 1.50 9.95 -12.72
N CYS A 536 2.46 9.97 -11.77
CA CYS A 536 3.93 9.90 -11.85
C CYS A 536 4.59 9.55 -10.48
N ILE A 537 5.76 8.91 -10.50
CA ILE A 537 6.83 8.80 -9.47
C ILE A 537 6.49 8.20 -8.07
N PHE A 538 7.40 7.33 -7.58
CA PHE A 538 7.54 6.70 -6.25
C PHE A 538 6.80 5.37 -5.97
N ILE A 539 7.62 4.32 -5.81
CA ILE A 539 7.57 3.28 -4.75
C ILE A 539 6.19 2.67 -4.43
N MET A 540 5.95 1.43 -4.87
CA MET A 540 5.21 0.38 -4.13
C MET A 540 3.91 0.85 -3.42
N LEU A 541 3.12 1.71 -4.06
CA LEU A 541 1.97 2.33 -3.42
C LEU A 541 0.67 1.61 -3.73
N VAL A 542 0.01 1.27 -2.63
CA VAL A 542 -1.44 1.24 -2.58
C VAL A 542 -1.92 2.67 -2.82
N ILE A 543 -2.37 2.94 -4.05
CA ILE A 543 -2.99 4.17 -4.48
C ILE A 543 -4.39 4.24 -3.86
N ALA A 544 -4.63 5.30 -3.11
CA ALA A 544 -5.94 5.61 -2.56
C ALA A 544 -6.72 6.47 -3.57
N ALA A 545 -7.68 5.86 -4.26
CA ALA A 545 -8.54 6.48 -5.26
C ALA A 545 -9.92 6.84 -4.66
N VAL A 546 -10.29 8.12 -4.66
CA VAL A 546 -11.62 8.61 -4.26
C VAL A 546 -12.41 9.02 -5.50
N ILE A 547 -13.56 8.38 -5.70
CA ILE A 547 -14.35 8.43 -6.94
C ILE A 547 -15.61 9.30 -6.80
N TYR A 548 -16.40 9.13 -5.73
CA TYR A 548 -17.79 9.63 -5.72
C TYR A 548 -18.03 10.90 -4.88
N CYS A 549 -17.45 10.99 -3.69
CA CYS A 549 -17.82 11.98 -2.66
C CYS A 549 -17.82 13.45 -3.14
N PHE A 550 -16.97 13.81 -4.11
CA PHE A 550 -16.82 15.20 -4.57
C PHE A 550 -17.68 15.57 -5.79
N LYS A 551 -18.38 14.63 -6.44
CA LYS A 551 -19.37 14.95 -7.49
C LYS A 551 -20.60 15.69 -6.94
N ARG A 552 -21.01 15.40 -5.69
CA ARG A 552 -22.26 15.94 -5.10
C ARG A 552 -22.16 17.40 -4.61
N PHE A 553 -20.95 17.92 -4.37
CA PHE A 553 -20.73 19.21 -3.70
C PHE A 553 -20.23 20.34 -4.62
N LYS A 554 -20.23 20.17 -5.96
CA LYS A 554 -19.74 21.19 -6.93
C LYS A 554 -18.30 21.71 -6.67
N ILE A 555 -17.47 20.94 -5.97
CA ILE A 555 -16.09 21.31 -5.56
C ILE A 555 -15.16 21.61 -6.75
N TRP A 556 -15.53 21.19 -7.95
CA TRP A 556 -14.82 21.41 -9.19
C TRP A 556 -14.51 22.88 -9.49
N GLY A 557 -15.39 23.81 -9.13
CA GLY A 557 -15.17 25.25 -9.32
C GLY A 557 -14.15 25.89 -8.36
N ILE A 558 -13.48 25.10 -7.52
CA ILE A 558 -12.44 25.54 -6.57
C ILE A 558 -11.03 25.19 -7.10
N PHE A 559 -10.94 24.29 -8.08
CA PHE A 559 -9.68 23.81 -8.68
C PHE A 559 -9.47 24.24 -10.13
N SER A 560 -10.54 24.71 -10.80
CA SER A 560 -10.48 25.52 -12.02
C SER A 560 -10.08 26.95 -11.69
#